data_AF-A0A7G2LTV4-F1
#
_entry.id   AF-A0A7G2LTV4-F1
#
_cell.length_a   1.000
_cell.length_b   1.000
_cell.length_c   1.000
_cell.angle_alpha   90.00
_cell.angle_beta   90.00
_cell.angle_gamma   90.00
#
_symmetry.space_group_name_H-M   'P 1'
#
loop_
_entity.id
_entity.type
_entity.pdbx_description
1 polymer ?
#
loop_
_entity_poly.entity_id
_entity_poly.type
_entity_poly.pdbx_seq_one_letter_code
_entity_poly.pdbx_strand_id
1 'polypeptide(L)'
;AGGGDVGEPNGLPVDEWGIRVNENSQPVGSCVTRGGATNDAAAVYAISKSIEWLEKYTPPAAAGMTFGEAGPVPAQGAIAQQMFWYTAFTADMVNENATAVLNDDGTPKWRMAPSPHGAYWKDGQKVGYQDVGSWTLMESTPVDRAKAAWLYAQFVTSKTVDVEKAHAGLTFIRESTIQHESFTERAPKLGGLVEFYRSPARTAWSPTGTNVPDYPKL
;
A
#
# COMPACT_ATOMS: atom_id res chain seq x y z
N ALA A 1 0.17 13.87 3.91
CA ALA A 1 -0.19 15.20 4.46
C ALA A 1 0.64 15.54 5.70
N GLY A 2 0.81 14.61 6.64
CA GLY A 2 1.68 14.78 7.81
C GLY A 2 0.94 14.94 9.15
N GLY A 3 -0.27 14.39 9.28
CA GLY A 3 -1.07 14.48 10.51
C GLY A 3 -0.78 13.42 11.57
N GLY A 4 -0.09 12.34 11.21
CA GLY A 4 0.29 11.27 12.17
C GLY A 4 1.54 11.62 12.97
N ASP A 5 1.65 11.07 14.17
CA ASP A 5 2.83 11.27 15.02
C ASP A 5 4.08 10.60 14.43
N VAL A 6 5.25 11.14 14.77
CA VAL A 6 6.56 10.61 14.34
C VAL A 6 6.89 9.34 15.13
N GLY A 7 7.41 8.33 14.43
CA GLY A 7 8.01 7.14 15.06
C GLY A 7 7.29 5.84 14.72
N GLU A 8 7.88 4.75 15.21
CA GLU A 8 7.37 3.39 15.09
C GLU A 8 7.16 2.77 16.49
N PRO A 9 6.07 2.02 16.71
CA PRO A 9 4.97 1.76 15.79
C PRO A 9 4.15 3.02 15.51
N ASN A 10 3.69 3.18 14.26
CA ASN A 10 2.87 4.30 13.85
C ASN A 10 1.56 4.35 14.64
N GLY A 11 1.09 5.57 14.94
CA GLY A 11 -0.21 5.78 15.55
C GLY A 11 -0.20 6.02 17.06
N LEU A 12 0.97 6.29 17.66
CA LEU A 12 1.09 6.56 19.09
C LEU A 12 1.47 8.03 19.37
N PRO A 13 0.55 8.87 19.88
CA PRO A 13 -0.87 8.61 20.08
C PRO A 13 -1.77 8.76 18.83
N VAL A 14 -1.36 9.45 17.76
CA VAL A 14 -2.20 9.74 16.58
C VAL A 14 -1.61 9.14 15.31
N ASP A 15 -2.42 8.47 14.50
CA ASP A 15 -2.00 7.85 13.24
C ASP A 15 -2.18 8.76 12.01
N GLU A 16 -1.80 8.26 10.84
CA GLU A 16 -1.95 8.96 9.56
C GLU A 16 -3.40 9.24 9.18
N TRP A 17 -4.36 8.53 9.77
CA TRP A 17 -5.80 8.76 9.64
C TRP A 17 -6.29 9.88 10.57
N GLY A 18 -5.44 10.36 11.47
CA GLY A 18 -5.78 11.38 12.45
C GLY A 18 -6.62 10.83 13.61
N ILE A 19 -6.60 9.52 13.85
CA ILE A 19 -7.31 8.90 14.95
C ILE A 19 -6.35 8.67 16.11
N ARG A 20 -6.73 9.13 17.29
CA ARG A 20 -5.98 8.97 18.53
C ARG A 20 -6.29 7.65 19.21
N VAL A 21 -5.27 6.98 19.75
CA VAL A 21 -5.41 5.87 20.69
C VAL A 21 -4.95 6.23 22.11
N ASN A 22 -5.41 5.46 23.09
CA ASN A 22 -4.89 5.48 24.46
C ASN A 22 -3.72 4.50 24.63
N GLU A 23 -3.16 4.41 25.84
CA GLU A 23 -2.06 3.50 26.20
C GLU A 23 -2.40 2.01 25.97
N ASN A 24 -3.68 1.66 25.93
CA ASN A 24 -4.18 0.31 25.64
C ASN A 24 -4.46 0.08 24.15
N SER A 25 -3.99 0.98 23.26
CA SER A 25 -4.21 0.89 21.80
C SER A 25 -5.69 0.91 21.39
N GLN A 26 -6.55 1.55 22.19
CA GLN A 26 -7.97 1.71 21.88
C GLN A 26 -8.23 3.10 21.27
N PRO A 27 -8.99 3.21 20.16
CA PRO A 27 -9.35 4.51 19.60
C PRO A 27 -10.17 5.36 20.59
N VAL A 28 -9.77 6.60 20.83
CA VAL A 28 -10.38 7.50 21.83
C VAL A 28 -10.74 8.90 21.31
N GLY A 29 -10.31 9.28 20.12
CA GLY A 29 -10.66 10.59 19.56
C GLY A 29 -10.23 10.73 18.10
N SER A 30 -10.98 11.50 17.32
CA SER A 30 -10.68 11.73 15.89
C SER A 30 -10.49 13.22 15.58
N CYS A 31 -11.22 14.12 16.21
CA CYS A 31 -11.06 15.55 16.01
C CYS A 31 -10.05 16.18 16.98
N VAL A 32 -9.55 17.37 16.63
CA VAL A 32 -8.57 18.14 17.44
C VAL A 32 -9.04 18.38 18.88
N THR A 33 -10.33 18.63 19.09
CA THR A 33 -10.89 18.84 20.44
C THR A 33 -10.96 17.57 21.29
N ARG A 34 -10.75 16.40 20.68
CA ARG A 34 -10.65 15.08 21.33
C ARG A 34 -9.23 14.49 21.21
N GLY A 35 -8.27 15.30 20.80
CA GLY A 35 -6.86 14.91 20.64
C GLY A 35 -6.54 14.11 19.37
N GLY A 36 -7.49 13.94 18.44
CA GLY A 36 -7.19 13.44 17.10
C GLY A 36 -6.84 14.56 16.12
N ALA A 37 -6.76 14.25 14.83
CA ALA A 37 -6.33 15.16 13.77
C ALA A 37 -7.18 15.09 12.48
N THR A 38 -8.33 14.42 12.46
CA THR A 38 -9.16 14.29 11.23
C THR A 38 -9.70 15.62 10.69
N ASN A 39 -9.71 16.67 11.51
CA ASN A 39 -10.14 18.02 11.14
C ASN A 39 -9.08 19.09 11.44
N ASP A 40 -7.81 18.68 11.54
CA ASP A 40 -6.71 19.62 11.72
C ASP A 40 -6.32 20.32 10.41
N ALA A 41 -5.32 21.20 10.47
CA ALA A 41 -4.84 21.93 9.28
C ALA A 41 -4.20 21.00 8.22
N ALA A 42 -3.56 19.91 8.64
CA ALA A 42 -2.95 18.95 7.73
C ALA A 42 -4.02 18.16 6.94
N ALA A 43 -5.13 17.78 7.59
CA ALA A 43 -6.27 17.13 6.98
C ALA A 43 -6.99 18.06 5.98
N VAL A 44 -7.24 19.31 6.38
CA VAL A 44 -7.81 20.32 5.47
C VAL A 44 -6.91 20.54 4.25
N TYR A 45 -5.59 20.64 4.46
CA TYR A 45 -4.62 20.74 3.37
C TYR A 45 -4.66 19.51 2.45
N ALA A 46 -4.72 18.30 3.01
CA ALA A 46 -4.74 17.05 2.25
C ALA A 46 -5.94 16.99 1.29
N ILE A 47 -7.14 17.25 1.81
CA ILE A 47 -8.39 17.22 1.03
C ILE A 47 -8.42 18.36 0.01
N SER A 48 -7.99 19.56 0.40
CA SER A 48 -7.92 20.68 -0.54
C SER A 48 -6.98 20.39 -1.72
N LYS A 49 -5.83 19.76 -1.44
CA LYS A 49 -4.86 19.38 -2.48
C LYS A 49 -5.34 18.21 -3.33
N SER A 50 -6.00 17.20 -2.75
CA SER A 50 -6.53 16.08 -3.53
C SER A 50 -7.63 16.55 -4.49
N ILE A 51 -8.54 17.43 -4.04
CA ILE A 51 -9.56 18.05 -4.89
C ILE A 51 -8.92 18.89 -5.99
N GLU A 52 -7.97 19.77 -5.64
CA GLU A 52 -7.26 20.59 -6.62
C GLU A 52 -6.59 19.74 -7.71
N TRP A 53 -5.95 18.63 -7.31
CA TRP A 53 -5.29 17.74 -8.27
C TRP A 53 -6.28 16.96 -9.14
N LEU A 54 -7.39 16.50 -8.55
CA LEU A 54 -8.46 15.86 -9.28
C LEU A 54 -9.00 16.79 -10.38
N GLU A 55 -9.28 18.05 -10.04
CA GLU A 55 -9.83 19.03 -10.98
C GLU A 55 -8.84 19.49 -12.05
N LYS A 56 -7.55 19.65 -11.71
CA LYS A 56 -6.56 20.25 -12.62
C LYS A 56 -5.76 19.26 -13.45
N TYR A 57 -5.51 18.06 -12.95
CA TYR A 57 -4.49 17.16 -13.51
C TYR A 57 -5.00 15.78 -13.90
N THR A 58 -6.22 15.41 -13.52
CA THR A 58 -6.75 14.08 -13.85
C THR A 58 -7.66 14.11 -15.09
N PRO A 59 -7.83 12.99 -15.79
CA PRO A 59 -8.84 12.88 -16.85
C PRO A 59 -10.25 13.20 -16.31
N PRO A 60 -11.15 13.83 -17.09
CA PRO A 60 -12.48 14.23 -16.61
C PRO A 60 -13.32 13.09 -16.02
N ALA A 61 -13.12 11.86 -16.50
CA ALA A 61 -13.82 10.68 -16.01
C ALA A 61 -13.34 10.20 -14.63
N ALA A 62 -12.16 10.62 -14.16
CA ALA A 62 -11.52 10.10 -12.95
C ALA A 62 -12.36 10.31 -11.69
N ALA A 63 -13.08 11.43 -11.59
CA ALA A 63 -13.92 11.75 -10.43
C ALA A 63 -15.09 10.76 -10.23
N GLY A 64 -15.51 10.07 -11.30
CA GLY A 64 -16.57 9.07 -11.24
C GLY A 64 -16.07 7.62 -11.15
N MET A 65 -14.75 7.40 -11.20
CA MET A 65 -14.18 6.05 -11.20
C MET A 65 -14.16 5.44 -9.79
N THR A 66 -14.55 4.18 -9.72
CA THR A 66 -14.31 3.31 -8.58
C THR A 66 -12.86 2.79 -8.58
N PHE A 67 -12.46 2.15 -7.48
CA PHE A 67 -11.14 1.52 -7.36
C PHE A 67 -10.82 0.55 -8.51
N GLY A 68 -11.76 -0.31 -8.88
CA GLY A 68 -11.59 -1.30 -9.94
C GLY A 68 -11.49 -0.69 -11.34
N GLU A 69 -12.06 0.50 -11.53
CA GLU A 69 -11.99 1.23 -12.80
C GLU A 69 -10.70 2.05 -12.91
N ALA A 70 -10.25 2.69 -11.83
CA ALA A 70 -9.05 3.51 -11.81
C ALA A 70 -7.75 2.69 -11.78
N GLY A 71 -7.77 1.52 -11.13
CA GLY A 71 -6.58 0.66 -10.94
C GLY A 71 -5.87 0.24 -12.24
N PRO A 72 -6.59 -0.21 -13.28
CA PRO A 72 -5.98 -0.62 -14.56
C PRO A 72 -5.55 0.52 -15.48
N VAL A 73 -5.96 1.78 -15.23
CA VAL A 73 -5.69 2.93 -16.10
C VAL A 73 -4.19 3.14 -16.41
N PRO A 74 -3.26 3.01 -15.45
CA PRO A 74 -1.82 3.17 -15.75
C PRO A 74 -1.33 2.23 -16.83
N ALA A 75 -1.76 0.96 -16.84
CA ALA A 75 -1.33 -0.06 -17.82
C ALA A 75 -1.74 0.29 -19.26
N GLN A 76 -2.76 1.14 -19.42
CA GLN A 76 -3.27 1.59 -20.72
C GLN A 76 -2.41 2.70 -21.34
N GLY A 77 -1.46 3.26 -20.59
CA GLY A 77 -0.64 4.40 -21.05
C GLY A 77 -1.43 5.70 -21.18
N ALA A 78 -2.64 5.77 -20.62
CA ALA A 78 -3.53 6.93 -20.73
C ALA A 78 -3.14 8.09 -19.80
N ILE A 79 -2.27 7.84 -18.83
CA ILE A 79 -1.77 8.82 -17.86
C ILE A 79 -0.24 8.73 -17.75
N ALA A 80 0.39 9.85 -17.47
CA ALA A 80 1.84 9.90 -17.25
C ALA A 80 2.25 9.54 -15.81
N GLN A 81 1.33 9.68 -14.85
CA GLN A 81 1.60 9.47 -13.43
C GLN A 81 0.34 9.08 -12.67
N GLN A 82 0.47 8.12 -11.75
CA GLN A 82 -0.53 7.79 -10.74
C GLN A 82 0.00 8.22 -9.36
N MET A 83 -0.80 8.95 -8.59
CA MET A 83 -0.38 9.50 -7.29
C MET A 83 -0.27 8.45 -6.19
N PHE A 84 -0.91 7.30 -6.37
CA PHE A 84 -0.89 6.18 -5.44
C PHE A 84 -0.72 4.89 -6.24
N TRP A 85 0.10 3.98 -5.73
CA TRP A 85 0.36 2.70 -6.40
C TRP A 85 -0.27 1.54 -5.63
N TYR A 86 -1.12 0.77 -6.28
CA TYR A 86 -1.61 -0.51 -5.75
C TYR A 86 -0.86 -1.66 -6.42
N THR A 87 -0.10 -2.42 -5.63
CA THR A 87 0.73 -3.52 -6.14
C THR A 87 -0.09 -4.57 -6.90
N ALA A 88 -1.37 -4.72 -6.56
CA ALA A 88 -2.34 -5.60 -7.22
C ALA A 88 -2.45 -5.40 -8.75
N PHE A 89 -2.21 -4.20 -9.27
CA PHE A 89 -2.28 -3.92 -10.72
C PHE A 89 -0.91 -3.94 -11.41
N THR A 90 0.18 -4.20 -10.68
CA THR A 90 1.55 -4.13 -11.23
C THR A 90 1.79 -5.23 -12.27
N ALA A 91 1.23 -6.42 -12.05
CA ALA A 91 1.39 -7.54 -12.98
C ALA A 91 0.87 -7.20 -14.38
N ASP A 92 -0.23 -6.43 -14.45
CA ASP A 92 -0.82 -5.97 -15.71
C ASP A 92 0.01 -4.89 -16.42
N MET A 93 0.96 -4.25 -15.72
CA MET A 93 1.85 -3.24 -16.28
C MET A 93 3.19 -3.80 -16.79
N VAL A 94 3.46 -5.09 -16.57
CA VAL A 94 4.72 -5.75 -16.97
C VAL A 94 4.53 -7.06 -17.73
N ASN A 95 3.28 -7.48 -17.95
CA ASN A 95 2.99 -8.65 -18.77
C ASN A 95 3.14 -8.34 -20.26
N GLU A 96 3.09 -9.37 -21.11
CA GLU A 96 3.27 -9.25 -22.56
C GLU A 96 2.21 -8.38 -23.26
N ASN A 97 1.03 -8.21 -22.63
CA ASN A 97 -0.06 -7.41 -23.16
C ASN A 97 0.08 -5.91 -22.82
N ALA A 98 1.03 -5.54 -21.96
CA ALA A 98 1.27 -4.17 -21.50
C ALA A 98 2.01 -3.30 -22.54
N THR A 99 1.75 -3.49 -23.83
CA THR A 99 2.51 -2.87 -24.93
C THR A 99 2.48 -1.33 -24.93
N ALA A 100 1.42 -0.73 -24.36
CA ALA A 100 1.30 0.72 -24.20
C ALA A 100 2.39 1.29 -23.28
N VAL A 101 2.81 0.53 -22.26
CA VAL A 101 3.69 0.99 -21.17
C VAL A 101 5.04 0.26 -21.09
N LEU A 102 5.29 -0.68 -22.00
CA LEU A 102 6.57 -1.33 -22.17
C LEU A 102 7.29 -0.82 -23.43
N ASN A 103 8.63 -0.83 -23.39
CA ASN A 103 9.48 -0.71 -24.56
C ASN A 103 9.48 -2.04 -25.35
N ASP A 104 10.01 -2.01 -26.58
CA ASP A 104 10.08 -3.19 -27.45
C ASP A 104 10.91 -4.34 -26.86
N ASP A 105 11.85 -4.04 -25.95
CA ASP A 105 12.66 -5.03 -25.23
C ASP A 105 11.98 -5.59 -23.95
N GLY A 106 10.74 -5.17 -23.68
CA GLY A 106 9.95 -5.55 -22.51
C GLY A 106 10.32 -4.81 -21.22
N THR A 107 11.20 -3.80 -21.28
CA THR A 107 11.48 -2.95 -20.11
C THR A 107 10.37 -1.90 -19.93
N PRO A 108 10.03 -1.53 -18.68
CA PRO A 108 8.97 -0.55 -18.44
C PRO A 108 9.39 0.86 -18.84
N LYS A 109 8.47 1.60 -19.47
CA LYS A 109 8.56 3.05 -19.75
C LYS A 109 8.36 3.91 -18.50
N TRP A 110 7.94 3.29 -17.40
CA TRP A 110 7.58 3.91 -16.13
C TRP A 110 8.53 3.46 -15.00
N ARG A 111 8.50 4.18 -13.88
CA ARG A 111 9.24 3.82 -12.66
C ARG A 111 8.41 4.13 -11.42
N MET A 112 8.58 3.33 -10.38
CA MET A 112 8.12 3.63 -9.04
C MET A 112 9.00 4.73 -8.46
N ALA A 113 8.38 5.87 -8.17
CA ALA A 113 9.05 6.99 -7.53
C ALA A 113 8.73 6.99 -6.03
N PRO A 114 9.64 7.48 -5.17
CA PRO A 114 9.31 7.81 -3.80
C PRO A 114 8.12 8.77 -3.74
N SER A 115 7.22 8.56 -2.78
CA SER A 115 6.08 9.47 -2.60
C SER A 115 6.54 10.88 -2.24
N PRO A 116 5.95 11.92 -2.85
CA PRO A 116 6.24 13.29 -2.48
C PRO A 116 5.71 13.61 -1.08
N HIS A 117 6.41 14.49 -0.36
CA HIS A 117 6.01 14.95 0.97
C HIS A 117 5.12 16.20 0.88
N GLY A 118 4.08 16.23 1.72
CA GLY A 118 3.19 17.39 1.85
C GLY A 118 3.74 18.44 2.82
N ALA A 119 3.13 19.63 2.83
CA ALA A 119 3.61 20.76 3.64
C ALA A 119 3.66 20.53 5.15
N TYR A 120 2.89 19.59 5.69
CA TYR A 120 2.89 19.26 7.13
C TYR A 120 3.68 17.97 7.44
N TRP A 121 4.25 17.32 6.43
CA TRP A 121 5.05 16.12 6.64
C TRP A 121 6.38 16.47 7.30
N LYS A 122 6.84 15.62 8.22
CA LYS A 122 8.10 15.75 8.96
C LYS A 122 8.90 14.45 8.89
N ASP A 123 10.21 14.57 8.95
CA ASP A 123 11.12 13.41 9.01
C ASP A 123 10.71 12.45 10.13
N GLY A 124 10.61 11.17 9.77
CA GLY A 124 10.19 10.09 10.68
C GLY A 124 8.67 9.87 10.76
N GLN A 125 7.85 10.66 10.06
CA GLN A 125 6.45 10.32 9.86
C GLN A 125 6.30 9.24 8.77
N LYS A 126 5.31 8.37 8.98
CA LYS A 126 4.83 7.41 7.99
C LYS A 126 4.44 8.12 6.67
N VAL A 127 4.68 7.46 5.55
CA VAL A 127 4.43 7.99 4.19
C VAL A 127 3.13 7.43 3.60
N GLY A 128 2.84 6.16 3.85
CA GLY A 128 1.62 5.47 3.42
C GLY A 128 1.49 4.14 4.14
N TYR A 129 0.49 3.34 3.82
CA TYR A 129 0.28 2.03 4.45
C TYR A 129 0.48 0.88 3.45
N GLN A 130 0.82 -0.30 3.99
CA GLN A 130 0.79 -1.55 3.25
C GLN A 130 -0.31 -2.44 3.81
N ASP A 131 -1.15 -2.95 2.92
CA ASP A 131 -2.11 -4.01 3.27
C ASP A 131 -1.35 -5.32 3.40
N VAL A 132 -1.44 -5.92 4.59
CA VAL A 132 -0.79 -7.20 4.89
C VAL A 132 -1.87 -8.25 5.11
N GLY A 133 -1.98 -9.18 4.15
CA GLY A 133 -2.86 -10.33 4.30
C GLY A 133 -2.43 -11.20 5.48
N SER A 134 -3.40 -11.66 6.26
CA SER A 134 -3.17 -12.58 7.39
C SER A 134 -4.12 -13.78 7.32
N TRP A 135 -3.69 -14.89 7.91
CA TRP A 135 -4.53 -16.06 8.09
C TRP A 135 -5.22 -15.98 9.44
N THR A 136 -6.54 -15.81 9.45
CA THR A 136 -7.34 -15.79 10.67
C THR A 136 -8.04 -17.13 10.86
N LEU A 137 -7.73 -17.82 11.95
CA LEU A 137 -8.44 -19.03 12.37
C LEU A 137 -9.36 -18.66 13.55
N MET A 138 -10.67 -18.73 13.33
CA MET A 138 -11.64 -18.36 14.37
C MET A 138 -11.64 -19.40 15.50
N GLU A 139 -11.74 -18.94 16.75
CA GLU A 139 -11.86 -19.82 17.93
C GLU A 139 -13.06 -20.79 17.85
N SER A 140 -14.12 -20.37 17.17
CA SER A 140 -15.32 -21.20 16.93
C SER A 140 -15.11 -22.32 15.92
N THR A 141 -13.99 -22.35 15.21
CA THR A 141 -13.69 -23.37 14.21
C THR A 141 -13.36 -24.70 14.91
N PRO A 142 -14.07 -25.81 14.60
CA PRO A 142 -13.73 -27.11 15.16
C PRO A 142 -12.25 -27.45 14.92
N VAL A 143 -11.58 -27.95 15.97
CA VAL A 143 -10.11 -28.13 15.99
C VAL A 143 -9.58 -28.88 14.77
N ASP A 144 -10.26 -29.94 14.32
CA ASP A 144 -9.82 -30.72 13.17
C ASP A 144 -9.86 -29.92 11.85
N ARG A 145 -10.84 -29.02 11.69
CA ARG A 145 -10.91 -28.10 10.55
C ARG A 145 -9.88 -26.99 10.65
N ALA A 146 -9.66 -26.46 11.86
CA ALA A 146 -8.64 -25.43 12.11
C ALA A 146 -7.24 -25.95 11.79
N LYS A 147 -6.92 -27.21 12.15
CA LYS A 147 -5.66 -27.87 11.79
C LYS A 147 -5.48 -27.99 10.27
N ALA A 148 -6.52 -28.39 9.54
CA ALA A 148 -6.46 -28.47 8.08
C ALA A 148 -6.23 -27.09 7.43
N ALA A 149 -6.96 -26.07 7.90
CA ALA A 149 -6.77 -24.69 7.44
C ALA A 149 -5.36 -24.16 7.76
N TRP A 150 -4.83 -24.48 8.95
CA TRP A 150 -3.46 -24.14 9.34
C TRP A 150 -2.42 -24.80 8.42
N LEU A 151 -2.55 -26.09 8.13
CA LEU A 151 -1.66 -26.79 7.20
C LEU A 151 -1.70 -26.18 5.79
N TYR A 152 -2.89 -25.82 5.32
CA TYR A 152 -3.04 -25.12 4.03
C TYR A 152 -2.36 -23.74 4.04
N ALA A 153 -2.52 -22.96 5.12
CA ALA A 153 -1.83 -21.69 5.29
C ALA A 153 -0.30 -21.87 5.25
N GLN A 154 0.24 -22.90 5.91
CA GLN A 154 1.67 -23.23 5.85
C GLN A 154 2.12 -23.57 4.42
N PHE A 155 1.32 -24.34 3.67
CA PHE A 155 1.61 -24.66 2.27
C PHE A 155 1.65 -23.40 1.39
N VAL A 156 0.59 -22.56 1.45
CA VAL A 156 0.47 -21.34 0.64
C VAL A 156 1.55 -20.31 0.96
N THR A 157 2.04 -20.30 2.20
CA THR A 157 3.13 -19.42 2.65
C THR A 157 4.51 -20.05 2.48
N SER A 158 4.63 -21.34 2.11
CA SER A 158 5.93 -22.01 1.93
C SER A 158 6.78 -21.32 0.86
N LYS A 159 8.11 -21.37 0.98
CA LYS A 159 9.01 -20.54 0.17
C LYS A 159 8.80 -20.75 -1.34
N THR A 160 8.70 -21.99 -1.78
CA THR A 160 8.52 -22.31 -3.21
C THR A 160 7.20 -21.77 -3.74
N VAL A 161 6.10 -21.97 -3.01
CA VAL A 161 4.78 -21.49 -3.41
C VAL A 161 4.72 -19.97 -3.39
N ASP A 162 5.34 -19.35 -2.39
CA ASP A 162 5.37 -17.90 -2.26
C ASP A 162 6.20 -17.23 -3.36
N VAL A 163 7.37 -17.78 -3.71
CA VAL A 163 8.20 -17.28 -4.82
C VAL A 163 7.43 -17.33 -6.13
N GLU A 164 6.78 -18.46 -6.43
CA GLU A 164 5.97 -18.61 -7.64
C GLU A 164 4.82 -17.59 -7.68
N LYS A 165 4.07 -17.48 -6.59
CA LYS A 165 2.97 -16.50 -6.47
C LYS A 165 3.46 -15.07 -6.60
N ALA A 166 4.61 -14.73 -6.01
CA ALA A 166 5.20 -13.40 -6.13
C ALA A 166 5.64 -13.11 -7.57
N HIS A 167 6.08 -14.11 -8.34
CA HIS A 167 6.35 -13.92 -9.76
C HIS A 167 5.08 -13.64 -10.56
N ALA A 168 3.97 -14.29 -10.23
CA ALA A 168 2.69 -14.06 -10.90
C ALA A 168 2.04 -12.72 -10.50
N GLY A 169 1.86 -12.48 -9.20
CA GLY A 169 1.08 -11.35 -8.69
C GLY A 169 1.89 -10.13 -8.27
N LEU A 170 3.22 -10.23 -8.17
CA LEU A 170 4.11 -9.15 -7.72
C LEU A 170 3.76 -8.58 -6.33
N THR A 171 3.15 -9.42 -5.49
CA THR A 171 2.87 -9.15 -4.08
C THR A 171 3.79 -10.00 -3.21
N PHE A 172 4.55 -9.37 -2.32
CA PHE A 172 5.55 -10.04 -1.48
C PHE A 172 5.05 -10.19 -0.04
N ILE A 173 5.15 -11.39 0.51
CA ILE A 173 4.84 -11.66 1.93
C ILE A 173 6.03 -12.23 2.72
N ARG A 174 7.18 -12.46 2.08
CA ARG A 174 8.39 -12.98 2.72
C ARG A 174 9.65 -12.23 2.26
N GLU A 175 10.51 -11.90 3.22
CA GLU A 175 11.85 -11.36 2.93
C GLU A 175 12.65 -12.33 2.06
N SER A 176 12.61 -13.63 2.36
CA SER A 176 13.34 -14.66 1.60
C SER A 176 12.87 -14.81 0.15
N THR A 177 11.68 -14.31 -0.18
CA THR A 177 11.14 -14.29 -1.54
C THR A 177 11.67 -13.08 -2.31
N ILE A 178 11.57 -11.87 -1.75
CA ILE A 178 12.13 -10.67 -2.42
C ILE A 178 13.65 -10.74 -2.55
N GLN A 179 14.34 -11.45 -1.65
CA GLN A 179 15.79 -11.69 -1.72
C GLN A 179 16.18 -12.87 -2.63
N HIS A 180 15.22 -13.57 -3.24
CA HIS A 180 15.54 -14.65 -4.17
C HIS A 180 16.23 -14.11 -5.44
N GLU A 181 17.19 -14.87 -5.98
CA GLU A 181 18.01 -14.48 -7.13
C GLU A 181 17.16 -14.16 -8.38
N SER A 182 16.09 -14.92 -8.60
CA SER A 182 15.15 -14.68 -9.71
C SER A 182 14.52 -13.27 -9.70
N PHE A 183 14.38 -12.63 -8.53
CA PHE A 183 13.94 -11.24 -8.45
C PHE A 183 15.06 -10.24 -8.71
N THR A 184 16.31 -10.60 -8.44
CA THR A 184 17.47 -9.80 -8.89
C THR A 184 17.55 -9.78 -10.41
N GLU A 185 17.41 -10.95 -11.04
CA GLU A 185 17.41 -11.08 -12.51
C GLU A 185 16.25 -10.34 -13.17
N ARG A 186 15.05 -10.40 -12.55
CA ARG A 186 13.84 -9.76 -13.08
C ARG A 186 13.73 -8.26 -12.75
N ALA A 187 14.48 -7.74 -11.79
CA ALA A 187 14.38 -6.36 -11.31
C ALA A 187 14.34 -5.29 -12.43
N PRO A 188 15.18 -5.37 -13.50
CA PRO A 188 15.14 -4.39 -14.59
C PRO A 188 13.79 -4.29 -15.31
N LYS A 189 12.96 -5.33 -15.22
CA LYS A 189 11.62 -5.40 -15.83
C LYS A 189 10.48 -5.02 -14.87
N LEU A 190 10.78 -4.67 -13.63
CA LEU A 190 9.79 -4.41 -12.58
C LEU A 190 9.72 -2.96 -12.12
N GLY A 191 10.34 -2.05 -12.87
CA GLY A 191 10.10 -0.61 -12.73
C GLY A 191 10.46 -0.02 -11.37
N GLY A 192 11.39 -0.61 -10.61
CA GLY A 192 11.76 -0.13 -9.27
C GLY A 192 11.10 -0.87 -8.11
N LEU A 193 10.21 -1.85 -8.37
CA LEU A 193 9.49 -2.60 -7.34
C LEU A 193 10.45 -3.37 -6.41
N VAL A 194 11.45 -4.03 -7.00
CA VAL A 194 12.40 -4.85 -6.23
C VAL A 194 13.29 -3.97 -5.37
N GLU A 195 13.74 -2.86 -5.94
CA GLU A 195 14.54 -1.84 -5.27
C GLU A 195 13.78 -1.23 -4.10
N PHE A 196 12.50 -0.86 -4.30
CA PHE A 196 11.64 -0.37 -3.22
C PHE A 196 11.57 -1.37 -2.07
N TYR A 197 11.18 -2.62 -2.36
CA TYR A 197 11.04 -3.64 -1.33
C TYR A 197 12.37 -4.09 -0.72
N ARG A 198 13.53 -3.87 -1.34
CA ARG A 198 14.85 -4.12 -0.73
C ARG A 198 15.44 -2.89 -0.03
N SER A 199 14.83 -1.72 -0.20
CA SER A 199 15.28 -0.47 0.42
C SER A 199 14.70 -0.28 1.82
N PRO A 200 15.32 0.58 2.65
CA PRO A 200 14.73 1.04 3.91
C PRO A 200 13.41 1.80 3.72
N ALA A 201 13.12 2.34 2.52
CA ALA A 201 11.90 3.11 2.29
C ALA A 201 10.63 2.30 2.59
N ARG A 202 10.67 0.96 2.47
CA ARG A 202 9.54 0.08 2.78
C ARG A 202 9.04 0.19 4.23
N THR A 203 9.91 0.58 5.18
CA THR A 203 9.52 0.68 6.60
C THR A 203 8.64 1.90 6.86
N ALA A 204 8.87 2.99 6.12
CA ALA A 204 8.00 4.17 6.13
C ALA A 204 6.59 3.89 5.56
N TRP A 205 6.39 2.69 4.98
CA TRP A 205 5.10 2.17 4.56
C TRP A 205 4.62 1.05 5.49
N SER A 206 4.36 1.37 6.76
CA SER A 206 3.92 0.39 7.76
C SER A 206 2.42 0.07 7.65
N PRO A 207 1.92 -1.07 8.20
CA PRO A 207 0.48 -1.32 8.27
C PRO A 207 -0.28 -0.21 9.01
N THR A 208 -1.59 -0.10 8.76
CA THR A 208 -2.47 0.76 9.56
C THR A 208 -2.42 0.32 11.03
N GLY A 209 -2.35 1.29 11.95
CA GLY A 209 -2.32 1.02 13.38
C GLY A 209 -3.65 0.51 13.94
N THR A 210 -3.70 0.28 15.25
CA THR A 210 -4.92 -0.09 15.99
C THR A 210 -5.97 1.02 16.05
N ASN A 211 -5.60 2.22 15.58
CA ASN A 211 -6.40 3.43 15.55
C ASN A 211 -7.65 3.28 14.67
N VAL A 212 -7.59 2.47 13.60
CA VAL A 212 -8.71 2.21 12.69
C VAL A 212 -9.30 0.81 12.98
N PRO A 213 -10.46 0.71 13.64
CA PRO A 213 -11.02 -0.58 14.05
C PRO A 213 -11.73 -1.36 12.92
N ASP A 214 -12.31 -0.67 11.94
CA ASP A 214 -13.04 -1.28 10.81
C ASP A 214 -12.83 -0.43 9.55
N TYR A 215 -11.70 -0.67 8.89
CA TYR A 215 -11.25 0.10 7.72
C TYR A 215 -12.27 0.11 6.56
N PRO A 216 -12.88 -1.02 6.14
CA PRO A 216 -13.82 -1.02 5.02
C PRO A 216 -15.13 -0.27 5.24
N LYS A 217 -15.46 0.09 6.49
CA LYS A 217 -16.70 0.82 6.82
C LYS A 217 -16.49 2.32 7.01
N LEU A 218 -15.24 2.79 7.02
CA LEU A 218 -14.90 4.22 6.99
C LEU A 218 -15.05 4.77 5.57
#